data_AF-X1G879-F1
#
_entry.id   AF-X1G879-F1
#
_cell.length_a   1.000
_cell.length_b   1.000
_cell.length_c   1.000
_cell.angle_alpha   90.00
_cell.angle_beta   90.00
_cell.angle_gamma   90.00
#
_symmetry.space_group_name_H-M   'P 1'
#
loop_
_entity.id
_entity.type
_entity.pdbx_description
1 polymer ?
#
loop_
_entity_poly.entity_id
_entity_poly.type
_entity_poly.pdbx_seq_one_letter_code
_entity_poly.pdbx_strand_id
1 'polypeptide(L)'
;MPGKKFEVQAIDDEILAKFSLKNRYSFLNNNLTAILSTKEFNFFKEVQRFCMRFEKKNEITHGPDEDIYDWVPAFGEKGYITRQHTFDVCDVHYDYWGLAADFLR
;
A
#
# COMPACT_ATOMS: atom_id res chain seq x y z
N MET A 1 18.68 0.27 -25.52
CA MET A 1 17.60 -0.18 -24.61
C MET A 1 16.94 1.07 -24.06
N PRO A 2 15.61 1.24 -24.16
CA PRO A 2 14.96 2.42 -23.63
C PRO A 2 15.19 2.50 -22.10
N GLY A 3 15.73 3.64 -21.63
CA GLY A 3 15.48 4.15 -20.27
C GLY A 3 16.27 3.59 -19.09
N LYS A 4 17.61 3.49 -19.14
CA LYS A 4 18.38 3.36 -17.87
C LYS A 4 18.34 4.72 -17.14
N LYS A 5 17.47 4.82 -16.14
CA LYS A 5 17.26 6.03 -15.30
C LYS A 5 18.40 6.27 -14.30
N PHE A 6 19.20 5.24 -14.01
CA PHE A 6 20.35 5.31 -13.10
C PHE A 6 21.60 4.75 -13.77
N GLU A 7 22.76 5.34 -13.46
CA GLU A 7 24.06 4.98 -14.04
C GLU A 7 24.55 3.61 -13.58
N VAL A 8 24.21 3.22 -12.34
CA VAL A 8 24.65 1.97 -11.71
C VAL A 8 23.49 1.33 -10.98
N GLN A 9 23.24 0.05 -11.25
CA GLN A 9 22.29 -0.75 -10.51
C GLN A 9 23.04 -1.51 -9.41
N ALA A 10 22.70 -1.24 -8.14
CA ALA A 10 23.39 -1.81 -6.99
C ALA A 10 22.92 -3.24 -6.62
N ILE A 11 21.74 -3.64 -7.08
CA ILE A 11 21.10 -4.92 -6.75
C ILE A 11 20.96 -5.74 -8.03
N ASP A 12 21.36 -7.01 -7.99
CA ASP A 12 21.23 -7.92 -9.12
C ASP A 12 19.76 -8.10 -9.57
N ASP A 13 19.52 -8.26 -10.87
CA ASP A 13 18.17 -8.40 -11.45
C ASP A 13 17.41 -9.61 -10.87
N GLU A 14 18.10 -10.72 -10.58
CA GLU A 14 17.50 -11.90 -9.96
C GLU A 14 16.98 -11.57 -8.55
N ILE A 15 17.77 -10.81 -7.79
CA ILE A 15 17.41 -10.36 -6.44
C ILE A 15 16.24 -9.36 -6.53
N LEU A 16 16.31 -8.41 -7.47
CA LEU A 16 15.25 -7.42 -7.67
C LEU A 16 13.91 -8.08 -8.05
N ALA A 17 13.93 -9.10 -8.90
CA ALA A 17 12.75 -9.89 -9.25
C ALA A 17 12.13 -10.59 -8.02
N LYS A 18 12.97 -11.04 -7.07
CA LYS A 18 12.48 -11.61 -5.79
C LYS A 18 11.76 -10.58 -4.93
N PHE A 19 12.05 -9.28 -5.10
CA PHE A 19 11.35 -8.18 -4.41
C PHE A 19 10.05 -7.72 -5.10
N SER A 20 9.50 -8.47 -6.06
CA SER A 20 8.18 -8.17 -6.63
C SER A 20 7.09 -8.07 -5.56
N LEU A 21 6.07 -7.25 -5.81
CA LEU A 21 4.95 -7.06 -4.87
C LEU A 21 4.29 -8.39 -4.49
N LYS A 22 4.14 -9.30 -5.45
CA LYS A 22 3.62 -10.66 -5.23
C LYS A 22 4.41 -11.43 -4.17
N ASN A 23 5.74 -11.37 -4.22
CA ASN A 23 6.59 -12.08 -3.26
C ASN A 23 6.55 -11.42 -1.88
N ARG A 24 6.52 -10.08 -1.82
CA ARG A 24 6.33 -9.33 -0.57
C ARG A 24 5.02 -9.73 0.11
N TYR A 25 3.93 -9.84 -0.65
CA TYR A 25 2.65 -10.30 -0.13
C TYR A 25 2.66 -11.76 0.30
N SER A 26 3.33 -12.65 -0.43
CA SER A 26 3.51 -14.05 0.02
C SER A 26 4.17 -14.10 1.40
N PHE A 27 5.24 -13.33 1.59
CA PHE A 27 5.92 -13.21 2.87
C PHE A 27 4.99 -12.65 3.96
N LEU A 28 4.32 -11.52 3.71
CA LEU A 28 3.39 -10.92 4.68
C LEU A 28 2.24 -11.87 5.05
N ASN A 29 1.64 -12.53 4.06
CA ASN A 29 0.56 -13.48 4.27
C ASN A 29 0.97 -14.62 5.19
N ASN A 30 2.18 -15.17 5.03
CA ASN A 30 2.66 -16.25 5.88
C ASN A 30 2.87 -15.84 7.34
N ASN A 31 3.14 -14.56 7.60
CA ASN A 31 3.36 -14.03 8.94
C ASN A 31 2.06 -13.55 9.60
N LEU A 32 1.11 -13.04 8.82
CA LEU A 32 -0.12 -12.43 9.33
C LEU A 32 -1.26 -13.42 9.55
N THR A 33 -1.17 -14.65 9.03
CA THR A 33 -2.18 -15.71 9.24
C THR A 33 -2.40 -16.07 10.71
N ALA A 34 -1.37 -15.93 11.55
CA ALA A 34 -1.46 -16.22 12.98
C ALA A 34 -2.01 -15.05 13.81
N ILE A 35 -2.07 -13.85 13.23
CA ILE A 35 -2.40 -12.60 13.93
C ILE A 35 -3.81 -12.13 13.56
N LEU A 36 -4.16 -12.24 12.28
CA LEU A 36 -5.42 -11.74 11.75
C LEU A 36 -6.51 -12.81 11.83
N SER A 37 -7.72 -12.39 12.20
CA SER A 37 -8.91 -13.21 12.02
C SER A 37 -9.16 -13.52 10.55
N THR A 38 -9.98 -14.53 10.26
CA THR A 38 -10.34 -14.87 8.88
C THR A 38 -10.97 -13.69 8.13
N LYS A 39 -11.77 -12.86 8.81
CA LYS A 39 -12.41 -11.69 8.21
C LYS A 39 -11.37 -10.65 7.80
N GLU A 40 -10.48 -10.29 8.72
CA GLU A 40 -9.41 -9.31 8.47
C GLU A 40 -8.44 -9.82 7.39
N PHE A 41 -8.07 -11.10 7.44
CA PHE A 41 -7.18 -11.69 6.46
C PHE A 41 -7.81 -11.74 5.06
N ASN A 42 -9.12 -11.97 4.96
CA ASN A 42 -9.83 -11.91 3.68
C ASN A 42 -9.87 -10.49 3.12
N PHE A 43 -10.13 -9.49 3.95
CA PHE A 43 -10.04 -8.07 3.56
C PHE A 43 -8.61 -7.71 3.12
N PHE A 44 -7.60 -8.12 3.88
CA PHE A 44 -6.20 -7.92 3.51
C PHE A 44 -5.87 -8.52 2.14
N LYS A 45 -6.32 -9.74 1.84
CA LYS A 45 -6.16 -10.35 0.51
C LYS A 45 -6.95 -9.62 -0.58
N GLU A 46 -8.08 -9.00 -0.28
CA GLU A 46 -8.81 -8.17 -1.23
C GLU A 46 -7.99 -6.95 -1.64
N VAL A 47 -7.45 -6.22 -0.66
CA VAL A 47 -6.59 -5.04 -0.87
C VAL A 47 -5.35 -5.42 -1.67
N GLN A 48 -4.68 -6.54 -1.35
CA GLN A 48 -3.54 -7.02 -2.12
C GLN A 48 -3.86 -7.25 -3.60
N ARG A 49 -5.01 -7.89 -3.89
CA ARG A 49 -5.43 -8.12 -5.28
C ARG A 49 -5.71 -6.80 -6.00
N PHE A 50 -6.23 -5.80 -5.28
CA PHE A 50 -6.38 -4.45 -5.82
C PHE A 50 -5.02 -3.85 -6.18
N CYS A 51 -4.06 -3.83 -5.25
CA CYS A 51 -2.72 -3.26 -5.49
C CYS A 51 -2.01 -3.95 -6.67
N MET A 52 -2.03 -5.29 -6.74
CA MET A 52 -1.44 -6.03 -7.87
C MET A 52 -2.04 -5.65 -9.23
N ARG A 53 -3.36 -5.40 -9.28
CA ARG A 53 -4.02 -4.95 -10.51
C ARG A 53 -3.72 -3.48 -10.80
N PHE A 54 -3.66 -2.65 -9.78
CA PHE A 54 -3.36 -1.23 -9.88
C PHE A 54 -1.96 -0.99 -10.44
N GLU A 55 -0.94 -1.65 -9.89
CA GLU A 55 0.43 -1.58 -10.41
C GLU A 55 0.52 -2.01 -11.87
N LYS A 56 -0.09 -3.16 -12.20
CA LYS A 56 -0.08 -3.67 -13.57
C LYS A 56 -0.79 -2.74 -14.55
N LYS A 57 -1.93 -2.14 -14.14
CA LYS A 57 -2.73 -1.24 -15.00
C LYS A 57 -2.00 0.07 -15.28
N ASN A 58 -1.28 0.60 -14.28
CA ASN A 58 -0.64 1.91 -14.36
C ASN A 58 0.87 1.81 -14.65
N GLU A 59 1.38 0.63 -14.97
CA GLU A 59 2.80 0.36 -15.29
C GLU A 59 3.76 0.90 -14.22
N ILE A 60 3.32 0.81 -12.95
CA ILE A 60 4.06 1.36 -11.82
C ILE A 60 5.36 0.60 -11.62
N THR A 61 6.44 1.35 -11.52
CA THR A 61 7.76 0.86 -11.13
C THR A 61 8.18 1.64 -9.90
N HIS A 62 8.15 1.00 -8.72
CA HIS A 62 8.48 1.66 -7.45
C HIS A 62 9.89 2.25 -7.51
N GLY A 63 9.99 3.56 -7.36
CA GLY A 63 11.23 4.30 -7.53
C GLY A 63 11.13 5.68 -6.89
N PRO A 64 12.24 6.43 -6.83
CA PRO A 64 12.27 7.73 -6.14
C PRO A 64 11.38 8.79 -6.77
N ASP A 65 10.95 8.61 -8.02
CA ASP A 65 10.05 9.53 -8.72
C ASP A 65 8.57 9.13 -8.61
N GLU A 66 8.27 8.08 -7.86
CA GLU A 66 6.91 7.67 -7.54
C GLU A 66 6.32 8.64 -6.51
N ASP A 67 5.27 9.36 -6.90
CA ASP A 67 4.49 10.14 -5.94
C ASP A 67 3.33 9.28 -5.41
N ILE A 68 3.39 8.96 -4.12
CA ILE A 68 2.34 8.20 -3.44
C ILE A 68 1.00 8.96 -3.42
N TYR A 69 1.01 10.29 -3.55
CA TYR A 69 -0.22 11.09 -3.60
C TYR A 69 -1.04 10.82 -4.87
N ASP A 70 -0.42 10.40 -5.96
CA ASP A 70 -1.11 10.02 -7.20
C ASP A 70 -2.05 8.82 -7.00
N TRP A 71 -1.81 8.03 -5.96
CA TRP A 71 -2.59 6.82 -5.67
C TRP A 71 -3.83 7.13 -4.86
N VAL A 72 -3.83 8.24 -4.13
CA VAL A 72 -4.86 8.61 -3.16
C VAL A 72 -6.27 8.60 -3.77
N PRO A 73 -6.52 9.13 -4.99
CA PRO A 73 -7.85 9.08 -5.59
C PRO A 73 -8.37 7.65 -5.78
N ALA A 74 -7.53 6.75 -6.31
CA ALA A 74 -7.94 5.38 -6.63
C ALA A 74 -8.15 4.53 -5.36
N PHE A 75 -7.30 4.70 -4.36
CA PHE A 75 -7.44 4.01 -3.08
C PHE A 75 -8.63 4.57 -2.27
N GLY A 76 -8.86 5.87 -2.34
CA GLY A 76 -10.00 6.53 -1.69
C GLY A 76 -11.34 6.12 -2.29
N GLU A 77 -11.45 5.99 -3.61
CA GLU A 77 -12.66 5.49 -4.28
C GLU A 77 -13.05 4.07 -3.81
N LYS A 78 -12.06 3.25 -3.45
CA LYS A 78 -12.28 1.91 -2.89
C LYS A 78 -12.47 1.89 -1.37
N GLY A 79 -12.34 3.04 -0.70
CA GLY A 79 -12.42 3.12 0.76
C GLY A 79 -11.25 2.44 1.48
N TYR A 80 -10.12 2.22 0.79
CA TYR A 80 -8.92 1.63 1.40
C TYR A 80 -8.07 2.63 2.16
N ILE A 81 -8.29 3.91 1.91
CA ILE A 81 -7.74 5.01 2.71
C ILE A 81 -8.88 5.97 3.05
N THR A 82 -8.90 6.44 4.28
CA THR A 82 -9.77 7.53 4.71
C THR A 82 -8.96 8.82 4.70
N ARG A 83 -9.60 9.97 4.45
CA ARG A 83 -8.91 11.26 4.60
C ARG A 83 -8.58 11.43 6.09
N GLN A 84 -7.34 11.78 6.39
CA GLN A 84 -7.03 12.36 7.70
C GLN A 84 -7.81 13.67 7.81
N HIS A 85 -8.53 13.84 8.93
CA HIS A 85 -9.14 15.11 9.25
C HIS A 85 -8.04 16.05 9.72
N THR A 86 -7.93 17.24 9.12
CA THR A 86 -7.10 18.31 9.69
C THR A 86 -7.75 18.72 11.01
N PHE A 87 -7.07 18.51 12.12
CA PHE A 87 -7.48 19.03 13.42
C PHE A 87 -6.79 20.38 13.63
N ASP A 88 -7.57 21.45 13.77
CA ASP A 88 -7.03 22.81 13.90
C ASP A 88 -6.33 23.04 15.26
N VAL A 89 -6.68 22.25 16.29
CA VAL A 89 -6.18 22.38 17.65
C VAL A 89 -6.05 21.01 18.31
N CYS A 90 -4.94 20.69 18.97
CA CYS A 90 -4.80 19.47 19.77
C CYS A 90 -5.67 19.52 21.04
N ASP A 91 -6.10 18.36 21.54
CA ASP A 91 -6.74 18.18 22.86
C ASP A 91 -8.21 18.67 22.99
N VAL A 92 -8.90 18.84 21.88
CA VAL A 92 -10.36 18.99 21.85
C VAL A 92 -10.96 17.60 21.58
N HIS A 93 -12.00 17.22 22.31
CA HIS A 93 -12.73 15.96 22.11
C HIS A 93 -13.50 15.96 20.77
N TYR A 94 -12.78 15.96 19.64
CA TYR A 94 -13.39 15.79 18.33
C TYR A 94 -14.09 14.43 18.27
N ASP A 95 -15.17 14.37 17.49
CA ASP A 95 -15.77 13.09 17.11
C ASP A 95 -14.70 12.20 16.44
N TYR A 96 -14.89 10.88 16.46
CA TYR A 96 -13.92 9.96 15.87
C TYR A 96 -13.86 10.14 14.34
N TRP A 97 -12.70 10.53 13.82
CA TRP A 97 -12.47 10.72 12.38
C TRP A 97 -11.16 10.07 11.91
N GLY A 98 -11.13 9.69 10.62
CA GLY A 98 -9.93 9.18 9.94
C GLY A 98 -9.31 7.95 10.63
N LEU A 99 -7.98 7.94 10.76
CA LEU A 99 -7.20 6.85 11.36
C LEU A 99 -7.71 6.39 12.73
N ALA A 100 -8.22 7.29 13.56
CA ALA A 100 -8.76 6.93 14.88
C ALA A 100 -10.06 6.12 14.77
N ALA A 101 -10.93 6.44 13.81
CA ALA A 101 -12.11 5.64 13.51
C ALA A 101 -11.75 4.29 12.85
N ASP A 102 -10.69 4.27 12.03
CA ASP A 102 -10.21 3.05 11.37
C ASP A 102 -9.55 2.06 12.35
N PHE A 103 -8.92 2.54 13.43
CA PHE A 103 -8.35 1.67 14.48
C PHE A 103 -9.39 1.10 15.45
N LEU A 104 -10.58 1.70 15.54
CA LEU A 104 -11.67 1.26 16.40
C LEU A 104 -12.66 0.31 15.70
N ARG A 105 -12.43 0.02 14.42
CA ARG A 105 -13.30 -0.81 13.56
C ARG A 105 -12.79 -2.23 13.42
#